data_AF-A0A955GMG7-F1
#
_entry.id   AF-A0A955GMG7-F1
#
_cell.length_a   1.000
_cell.length_b   1.000
_cell.length_c   1.000
_cell.angle_alpha   90.00
_cell.angle_beta   90.00
_cell.angle_gamma   90.00
#
_symmetry.space_group_name_H-M   'P 1'
#
loop_
_entity.id
_entity.type
_entity.pdbx_description
1 polymer ?
#
loop_
_entity_poly.entity_id
_entity_poly.type
_entity_poly.pdbx_seq_one_letter_code
_entity_poly.pdbx_strand_id
1 'polypeptide(L)'
;MIITWILRIVPALIVLQTLRYKFTGHPESKELFERLQMLGLPEQYGRLGTGILELIFGVLILIPKTSDIGAIGIGILMLGAFVSHLTKLGFKGNNLPLAISGLVALGCSIALLLM
;
A
#
# COMPACT_ATOMS: atom_id res chain seq x y z
N MET A 1 -22.53 -3.26 8.99
CA MET A 1 -21.64 -3.64 10.10
C MET A 1 -20.59 -4.68 9.70
N ILE A 2 -20.96 -5.83 9.12
CA ILE A 2 -19.96 -6.85 8.71
C ILE A 2 -19.12 -6.37 7.51
N ILE A 3 -19.78 -5.82 6.47
CA ILE A 3 -19.11 -5.35 5.25
C ILE A 3 -18.08 -4.27 5.56
N THR A 4 -18.42 -3.28 6.40
CA THR A 4 -17.50 -2.20 6.79
C THR A 4 -16.25 -2.71 7.51
N TRP A 5 -16.36 -3.76 8.34
CA TRP A 5 -15.20 -4.40 8.96
C TRP A 5 -14.33 -5.15 7.96
N ILE A 6 -14.93 -5.85 7.00
CA ILE A 6 -14.18 -6.52 5.93
C ILE A 6 -13.38 -5.49 5.13
N LEU A 7 -14.00 -4.37 4.75
CA LEU A 7 -13.37 -3.28 4.01
C LEU A 7 -12.25 -2.58 4.79
N ARG A 8 -12.20 -2.70 6.12
CA ARG A 8 -11.10 -2.21 6.96
C ARG A 8 -9.97 -3.22 7.12
N ILE A 9 -10.31 -4.48 7.36
CA ILE A 9 -9.35 -5.54 7.65
C ILE A 9 -8.55 -5.95 6.41
N VAL A 10 -9.20 -6.08 5.25
CA VAL A 10 -8.55 -6.48 4.00
C VAL A 10 -7.36 -5.57 3.63
N PRO A 11 -7.54 -4.24 3.47
CA PRO A 11 -6.42 -3.35 3.16
C PRO A 11 -5.36 -3.33 4.26
N ALA A 12 -5.75 -3.39 5.54
CA ALA A 12 -4.81 -3.43 6.67
C ALA A 12 -3.90 -4.67 6.62
N LEU A 13 -4.46 -5.85 6.29
CA LEU A 13 -3.67 -7.07 6.14
C LEU A 13 -2.76 -7.03 4.91
N ILE A 14 -3.25 -6.49 3.79
CA ILE A 14 -2.45 -6.35 2.57
C ILE A 14 -1.22 -5.47 2.84
N VAL A 15 -1.40 -4.29 3.43
CA VAL A 15 -0.25 -3.43 3.75
C VAL A 15 0.65 -4.07 4.81
N LEU A 16 0.11 -4.76 5.82
CA LEU A 16 0.95 -5.44 6.81
C LEU A 16 1.87 -6.51 6.18
N GLN A 17 1.38 -7.24 5.17
CA GLN A 17 2.19 -8.20 4.43
C GLN A 17 3.33 -7.50 3.66
N THR A 18 3.07 -6.38 3.00
CA THR A 18 4.09 -5.64 2.25
C THR A 18 5.12 -4.98 3.17
N LEU A 19 4.69 -4.48 4.34
CA LEU A 19 5.54 -3.87 5.36
C LEU A 19 6.65 -4.81 5.83
N ARG A 20 6.36 -6.12 5.94
CA ARG A 20 7.38 -7.11 6.30
C ARG A 20 8.57 -7.04 5.35
N TYR A 21 8.33 -6.99 4.03
CA TYR A 21 9.40 -6.91 3.03
C TYR A 21 10.10 -5.55 3.05
N LYS A 22 9.34 -4.46 3.26
CA LYS A 22 9.90 -3.11 3.32
C LYS A 22 10.81 -2.93 4.53
N PHE A 23 10.38 -3.28 5.74
CA PHE A 23 11.17 -3.04 6.95
C PHE A 23 12.33 -4.04 7.14
N THR A 24 12.18 -5.28 6.67
CA THR A 24 13.31 -6.24 6.69
C THR A 24 14.37 -5.96 5.62
N GLY A 25 14.08 -5.05 4.67
CA GLY A 25 14.99 -4.73 3.57
C GLY A 25 15.23 -5.92 2.64
N HIS A 26 14.18 -6.72 2.40
CA HIS A 26 14.23 -7.88 1.52
C HIS A 26 14.80 -7.50 0.14
N PRO A 27 15.65 -8.33 -0.50
CA PRO A 27 16.30 -8.00 -1.77
C PRO A 27 15.32 -7.52 -2.85
N GLU A 28 14.20 -8.23 -3.04
CA GLU A 28 13.15 -7.81 -3.99
C GLU A 28 12.55 -6.43 -3.66
N SER A 29 12.41 -6.10 -2.38
CA SER A 29 11.90 -4.77 -1.99
C SER A 29 12.93 -3.69 -2.30
N LYS A 30 14.21 -3.92 -1.98
CA LYS A 30 15.28 -2.96 -2.33
C LYS A 30 15.36 -2.75 -3.84
N GLU A 31 15.35 -3.81 -4.63
CA GLU A 31 15.39 -3.73 -6.09
C GLU A 31 14.18 -2.99 -6.68
N LEU A 32 12.97 -3.27 -6.17
CA LEU A 32 11.75 -2.59 -6.61
C LEU A 32 11.81 -1.09 -6.34
N PHE A 33 12.26 -0.69 -5.14
CA PHE A 33 12.41 0.73 -4.79
C PHE A 33 13.59 1.41 -5.50
N GLU A 34 14.64 0.67 -5.83
CA GLU A 34 15.74 1.14 -6.65
C GLU A 34 15.27 1.45 -8.08
N ARG A 35 14.49 0.55 -8.70
CA ARG A 35 13.88 0.78 -10.02
C ARG A 35 12.90 1.95 -10.03
N LEU A 36 12.18 2.13 -8.93
CA LEU A 36 11.22 3.22 -8.74
C LEU A 36 11.88 4.60 -8.76
N GLN A 37 13.12 4.73 -8.27
CA GLN A 37 13.86 6.01 -8.14
C GLN A 37 12.96 7.18 -7.74
N MET A 38 12.36 7.11 -6.54
CA MET A 38 11.45 8.17 -6.07
C MET A 38 12.21 9.48 -5.88
N LEU A 39 11.86 10.51 -6.67
CA LEU A 39 12.44 11.86 -6.57
C LEU A 39 13.97 11.92 -6.67
N GLY A 40 14.60 10.92 -7.31
CA GLY A 40 16.06 10.82 -7.38
C GLY A 40 16.75 10.55 -6.03
N LEU A 41 15.98 10.17 -5.01
CA LEU A 41 16.49 9.79 -3.69
C LEU A 41 16.87 8.31 -3.67
N PRO A 42 17.78 7.91 -2.77
CA PRO A 42 18.05 6.50 -2.49
C PRO A 42 16.77 5.72 -2.15
N GLU A 43 16.72 4.47 -2.60
CA GLU A 43 15.62 3.54 -2.42
C GLU A 43 15.05 3.47 -1.00
N GLN A 44 15.91 3.62 0.02
CA GLN A 44 15.55 3.55 1.43
C GLN A 44 14.55 4.63 1.84
N TYR A 45 14.62 5.84 1.25
CA TYR A 45 13.69 6.92 1.56
C TYR A 45 12.29 6.59 1.05
N GLY A 46 12.19 6.09 -0.18
CA GLY A 46 10.92 5.63 -0.74
C GLY A 46 10.39 4.40 0.02
N ARG A 47 11.24 3.41 0.28
CA ARG A 47 10.87 2.15 0.92
C ARG A 47 10.42 2.34 2.37
N LEU A 48 11.23 2.98 3.19
CA LEU A 48 10.91 3.20 4.61
C LEU A 48 9.88 4.31 4.79
N GLY A 49 9.93 5.38 3.98
CA GLY A 49 8.96 6.47 4.03
C GLY A 49 7.54 5.98 3.72
N THR A 50 7.36 5.26 2.59
CA THR A 50 6.04 4.67 2.29
C THR A 50 5.66 3.59 3.30
N GLY A 51 6.60 2.80 3.81
CA GLY A 51 6.32 1.81 4.84
C GLY A 51 5.81 2.42 6.16
N ILE A 52 6.40 3.52 6.62
CA ILE A 52 5.92 4.20 7.84
C ILE A 52 4.49 4.73 7.63
N LEU A 53 4.22 5.35 6.48
CA LEU A 53 2.89 5.86 6.15
C LEU A 53 1.85 4.73 6.05
N GLU A 54 2.19 3.64 5.36
CA GLU A 54 1.35 2.43 5.26
C GLU A 54 1.04 1.84 6.63
N LEU A 55 2.01 1.80 7.55
CA LEU A 55 1.78 1.32 8.92
C LEU A 55 0.81 2.23 9.67
N ILE A 56 1.00 3.55 9.60
CA ILE A 56 0.12 4.52 10.26
C ILE A 56 -1.30 4.37 9.73
N PHE A 57 -1.50 4.43 8.41
CA PHE A 57 -2.83 4.34 7.82
C PHE A 57 -3.46 2.94 7.97
N GLY A 58 -2.65 1.88 7.95
CA GLY A 58 -3.06 0.51 8.24
C GLY A 58 -3.57 0.32 9.67
N VAL A 59 -3.06 1.08 10.64
CA VAL A 59 -3.61 1.11 12.01
C VAL A 59 -4.85 1.99 12.08
N LEU A 60 -4.81 3.19 11.49
CA LEU A 60 -5.93 4.14 11.54
C LEU A 60 -7.21 3.58 10.89
N ILE A 61 -7.09 2.79 9.81
CA ILE A 61 -8.25 2.21 9.12
C ILE A 61 -9.02 1.21 10.01
N LEU A 62 -8.35 0.56 10.96
CA LEU A 62 -8.95 -0.41 11.88
C LEU A 62 -9.72 0.24 13.03
N ILE A 63 -9.41 1.50 13.36
CA ILE A 63 -10.06 2.24 14.44
C ILE A 63 -11.31 2.93 13.87
N PRO A 64 -12.54 2.60 14.32
CA PRO A 64 -13.77 3.10 13.71
C PRO A 64 -13.89 4.62 13.63
N LYS A 65 -13.26 5.35 14.56
CA LYS A 65 -13.29 6.83 14.61
C LYS A 65 -12.34 7.49 13.62
N THR A 66 -11.34 6.77 13.12
CA THR A 66 -10.32 7.28 12.20
C THR A 66 -10.27 6.50 10.89
N SER A 67 -11.28 5.66 10.63
CA SER A 67 -11.26 4.74 9.50
C SER A 67 -11.12 5.47 8.17
N ASP A 68 -11.72 6.65 8.07
CA ASP A 68 -11.79 7.42 6.83
C ASP A 68 -10.42 8.03 6.53
N ILE A 69 -9.70 8.49 7.55
CA ILE A 69 -8.31 8.97 7.43
C ILE A 69 -7.40 7.81 6.98
N GLY A 70 -7.58 6.63 7.58
CA GLY A 70 -6.86 5.42 7.18
C GLY A 70 -7.14 5.03 5.73
N ALA A 71 -8.41 5.05 5.32
CA ALA A 71 -8.83 4.73 3.96
C ALA A 71 -8.30 5.72 2.92
N ILE A 72 -8.35 7.03 3.22
CA ILE A 72 -7.76 8.06 2.35
C ILE A 72 -6.26 7.83 2.20
N GLY A 73 -5.55 7.62 3.30
CA GLY A 73 -4.11 7.42 3.27
C GLY A 73 -3.67 6.16 2.52
N ILE A 74 -4.32 5.01 2.79
CA ILE A 74 -4.07 3.78 2.02
C ILE A 74 -4.44 3.99 0.55
N GLY A 75 -5.58 4.61 0.26
CA GLY A 75 -6.02 4.89 -1.11
C GLY A 75 -4.99 5.69 -1.91
N ILE A 76 -4.46 6.77 -1.34
CA ILE A 76 -3.42 7.59 -1.99
C ILE A 76 -2.15 6.77 -2.25
N LEU A 77 -1.70 5.99 -1.26
CA LEU A 77 -0.49 5.16 -1.39
C LEU A 77 -0.66 4.07 -2.45
N MET A 78 -1.81 3.38 -2.46
CA MET A 78 -2.10 2.35 -3.46
C MET A 78 -2.28 2.93 -4.86
N LEU A 79 -2.84 4.14 -4.98
CA LEU A 79 -2.90 4.85 -6.26
C LEU A 79 -1.49 5.16 -6.79
N GLY A 80 -0.59 5.67 -5.94
CA GLY A 80 0.82 5.89 -6.30
C GLY A 80 1.54 4.59 -6.69
N ALA A 81 1.29 3.50 -5.97
CA ALA A 81 1.81 2.18 -6.32
C ALA A 81 1.29 1.71 -7.69
N PHE A 82 0.00 1.87 -7.96
CA PHE A 82 -0.59 1.48 -9.25
C PHE A 82 -0.03 2.30 -10.42
N VAL A 83 0.11 3.62 -10.26
CA VAL A 83 0.78 4.48 -11.26
C VAL A 83 2.22 4.01 -11.50
N SER A 84 2.91 3.53 -10.47
CA SER A 84 4.27 2.99 -10.60
C SER A 84 4.31 1.69 -11.40
N HIS A 85 3.26 0.86 -11.32
CA HIS A 85 3.10 -0.31 -12.20
C HIS A 85 2.89 0.08 -13.66
N LEU A 86 2.09 1.12 -13.93
CA LEU A 86 1.87 1.58 -15.30
C LEU A 86 3.13 2.17 -15.95
N THR A 87 4.02 2.77 -15.14
CA THR A 87 5.15 3.56 -15.65
C THR A 87 6.49 2.84 -15.59
N LYS A 88 6.83 2.21 -14.45
CA LYS A 88 8.19 1.68 -14.19
C LYS A 88 8.24 0.18 -13.91
N LEU A 89 7.26 -0.37 -13.20
CA LEU A 89 7.34 -1.75 -12.69
C LEU A 89 6.70 -2.79 -13.63
N GLY A 90 5.64 -2.43 -14.35
CA GLY A 90 4.86 -3.35 -15.18
C GLY A 90 4.13 -4.42 -14.37
N PHE A 91 3.63 -5.44 -15.09
CA PHE A 91 2.74 -6.48 -14.57
C PHE A 91 3.28 -7.91 -14.78
N LYS A 92 4.60 -8.11 -14.64
CA LYS A 92 5.25 -9.41 -14.85
C LYS A 92 5.84 -9.96 -13.55
N GLY A 93 5.89 -11.30 -13.42
CA GLY A 93 6.46 -11.96 -12.25
C GLY A 93 5.81 -11.50 -10.94
N ASN A 94 6.62 -11.21 -9.92
CA ASN A 94 6.14 -10.77 -8.60
C ASN A 94 5.45 -9.40 -8.62
N ASN A 95 5.56 -8.61 -9.71
CA ASN A 95 4.88 -7.32 -9.81
C ASN A 95 3.38 -7.46 -10.07
N LEU A 96 2.92 -8.54 -10.71
CA LEU A 96 1.50 -8.76 -10.96
C LEU A 96 0.68 -8.94 -9.66
N PRO A 97 1.03 -9.87 -8.75
CA PRO A 97 0.29 -10.02 -7.49
C PRO A 97 0.37 -8.75 -6.61
N LEU A 98 1.49 -8.03 -6.62
CA LEU A 98 1.60 -6.73 -5.94
C LEU A 98 0.60 -5.71 -6.49
N ALA A 99 0.52 -5.57 -7.82
CA ALA A 99 -0.45 -4.67 -8.46
C ALA A 99 -1.91 -5.05 -8.13
N ILE A 100 -2.24 -6.34 -8.19
CA ILE A 100 -3.59 -6.84 -7.87
C ILE A 100 -3.94 -6.56 -6.41
N SER A 101 -3.04 -6.88 -5.47
CA SER A 101 -3.27 -6.61 -4.05
C SER A 101 -3.43 -5.11 -3.75
N GLY A 102 -2.65 -4.26 -4.41
CA GLY A 102 -2.79 -2.81 -4.33
C GLY A 102 -4.13 -2.31 -4.85
N LEU A 103 -4.61 -2.84 -5.98
CA LEU A 103 -5.94 -2.52 -6.53
C LEU A 103 -7.08 -2.97 -5.62
N VAL A 104 -6.96 -4.15 -5.00
CA VAL A 104 -7.94 -4.63 -4.01
C VAL A 104 -7.98 -3.68 -2.82
N ALA A 105 -6.82 -3.31 -2.26
CA ALA A 105 -6.75 -2.38 -1.13
C ALA A 105 -7.30 -0.98 -1.51
N LEU A 106 -7.03 -0.49 -2.72
CA LEU A 106 -7.59 0.75 -3.25
C LEU A 106 -9.12 0.66 -3.36
N GLY A 107 -9.64 -0.40 -3.96
CA GLY A 107 -11.08 -0.64 -4.10
C GLY A 107 -11.78 -0.73 -2.74
N CYS A 108 -11.20 -1.43 -1.77
CA CYS A 108 -11.72 -1.48 -0.41
C CYS A 108 -11.75 -0.10 0.25
N SER A 109 -10.69 0.69 0.07
CA SER A 109 -10.59 2.04 0.64
C SER A 109 -11.64 2.97 0.04
N ILE A 110 -11.84 2.94 -1.28
CA ILE A 110 -12.89 3.72 -1.95
C ILE A 110 -14.28 3.28 -1.49
N ALA A 111 -14.55 1.97 -1.48
CA ALA A 111 -15.83 1.44 -1.04
C ALA A 111 -16.15 1.84 0.41
N LEU A 112 -15.16 1.81 1.30
CA LEU A 112 -15.32 2.22 2.69
C LEU A 112 -15.68 3.71 2.83
N LEU A 113 -15.14 4.58 1.98
CA LEU A 113 -15.42 6.02 1.98
C LEU A 113 -16.79 6.39 1.38
N LEU A 114 -17.39 5.49 0.60
CA LEU A 114 -18.71 5.70 -0.02
C LEU A 114 -19.87 5.17 0.82
N MET A 115 -19.58 4.45 1.92
CA MET A 115 -20.55 3.84 2.82
C MET A 115 -20.78 4.66 4.08
#